data_AF-A0A174TVH1-F1
#
_entry.id   AF-A0A174TVH1-F1
#
_cell.length_a   1.000
_cell.length_b   1.000
_cell.length_c   1.000
_cell.angle_alpha   90.00
_cell.angle_beta   90.00
_cell.angle_gamma   90.00
#
_symmetry.space_group_name_H-M   'P 1'
#
loop_
_entity.id
_entity.type
_entity.pdbx_description
1 polymer ?
#
loop_
_entity_poly.entity_id
_entity_poly.type
_entity_poly.pdbx_seq_one_letter_code
_entity_poly.pdbx_strand_id
1 'polypeptide(L)'
;MKTRNEIYQGEGAQLLRFISTYHSLQYEQVLRLFSKNRESIKSLITSLVKQKRIIYDKENGLLCDSQESANNPDYGMIASFWVLLDFKNAIVYHTDGEFPVKLNFFSKDEWYEVLYVPQEQEYLINHVMESQTKSDAKRLVVLESEEQASKIYITGVIAFCLVDSSTGSVSYYAKK
;
A
#
# COMPACT_ATOMS: atom_id res chain seq x y z
N MET A 1 11.43 -21.00 -22.63
CA MET A 1 12.41 -20.71 -21.56
C MET A 1 12.75 -19.23 -21.67
N LYS A 2 12.32 -18.37 -20.72
CA LYS A 2 12.59 -16.92 -20.78
C LYS A 2 14.05 -16.67 -20.40
N THR A 3 14.74 -15.82 -21.15
CA THR A 3 16.12 -15.44 -20.87
C THR A 3 16.18 -14.55 -19.63
N ARG A 4 17.33 -14.57 -18.92
CA ARG A 4 17.56 -13.75 -17.73
C ARG A 4 17.27 -12.26 -18.00
N ASN A 5 17.63 -11.74 -19.18
CA ASN A 5 17.34 -10.35 -19.55
C ASN A 5 15.84 -10.04 -19.68
N GLU A 6 15.02 -10.95 -20.20
CA GLU A 6 13.57 -10.75 -20.33
C GLU A 6 12.86 -10.74 -18.96
N ILE A 7 13.34 -11.56 -18.02
CA ILE A 7 12.86 -11.56 -16.64
C ILE A 7 13.23 -10.24 -15.94
N TYR A 8 14.48 -9.79 -16.08
CA TYR A 8 14.95 -8.53 -15.49
C TYR A 8 14.25 -7.30 -16.07
N GLN A 9 13.88 -7.31 -17.36
CA GLN A 9 13.13 -6.20 -17.96
C GLN A 9 11.66 -6.18 -17.51
N GLY A 10 11.00 -7.34 -17.42
CA GLY A 10 9.62 -7.43 -16.94
C GLY A 10 9.48 -7.09 -15.45
N GLU A 11 10.25 -7.75 -14.59
CA GLU A 11 10.23 -7.51 -13.14
C GLU A 11 10.75 -6.10 -12.78
N GLY A 12 11.76 -5.61 -13.53
CA GLY A 12 12.28 -4.25 -13.40
C GLY A 12 11.24 -3.18 -13.70
N ALA A 13 10.55 -3.29 -14.84
CA ALA A 13 9.49 -2.36 -15.20
C ALA A 13 8.33 -2.42 -14.20
N GLN A 14 7.98 -3.63 -13.76
CA GLN A 14 6.93 -3.82 -12.77
C GLN A 14 7.29 -3.18 -11.42
N LEU A 15 8.49 -3.43 -10.89
CA LEU A 15 8.96 -2.83 -9.64
C LEU A 15 8.94 -1.30 -9.71
N LEU A 16 9.45 -0.73 -10.80
CA LEU A 16 9.43 0.72 -10.99
C LEU A 16 8.03 1.27 -11.05
N ARG A 17 7.11 0.60 -11.74
CA ARG A 17 5.69 0.98 -11.74
C ARG A 17 5.13 1.01 -10.32
N PHE A 18 5.39 -0.01 -9.50
CA PHE A 18 4.92 -0.01 -8.10
C PHE A 18 5.49 1.15 -7.29
N ILE A 19 6.80 1.39 -7.37
CA ILE A 19 7.45 2.47 -6.62
C ILE A 19 6.98 3.84 -7.12
N SER A 20 6.76 4.03 -8.44
CA SER A 20 6.22 5.28 -8.98
C SER A 20 4.73 5.48 -8.71
N THR A 21 3.93 4.42 -8.56
CA THR A 21 2.51 4.53 -8.19
C THR A 21 2.33 4.82 -6.71
N TYR A 22 3.16 4.23 -5.84
CA TYR A 22 2.97 4.33 -4.39
C TYR A 22 3.98 5.22 -3.68
N HIS A 23 4.94 5.77 -4.43
CA HIS A 23 6.01 6.70 -4.04
C HIS A 23 7.03 6.17 -3.02
N SER A 24 6.58 5.50 -1.96
CA SER A 24 7.39 4.92 -0.90
C SER A 24 6.84 3.56 -0.48
N LEU A 25 7.67 2.51 -0.55
CA LEU A 25 7.35 1.16 -0.07
C LEU A 25 8.46 0.63 0.82
N GLN A 26 8.11 -0.15 1.84
CA GLN A 26 9.10 -0.86 2.64
C GLN A 26 9.81 -1.93 1.81
N TYR A 27 11.09 -2.16 2.10
CA TYR A 27 11.89 -3.18 1.42
C TYR A 27 11.21 -4.57 1.48
N GLU A 28 10.66 -4.94 2.64
CA GLU A 28 9.97 -6.22 2.82
C GLU A 28 8.66 -6.31 2.03
N GLN A 29 7.94 -5.20 1.84
CA GLN A 29 6.74 -5.17 0.98
C GLN A 29 7.09 -5.56 -0.45
N VAL A 30 8.18 -4.99 -0.98
CA VAL A 30 8.69 -5.36 -2.31
C VAL A 30 9.10 -6.83 -2.36
N LEU A 31 9.79 -7.35 -1.33
CA LEU A 31 10.15 -8.77 -1.31
C LEU A 31 8.94 -9.70 -1.29
N ARG A 32 7.84 -9.34 -0.62
CA ARG A 32 6.60 -10.15 -0.58
C ARG A 32 5.80 -10.06 -1.87
N LEU A 33 5.84 -8.91 -2.54
CA LEU A 33 5.23 -8.70 -3.85
C LEU A 33 5.83 -9.64 -4.90
N PHE A 34 7.15 -9.84 -4.85
CA PHE A 34 7.88 -10.71 -5.75
C PHE A 34 8.38 -12.01 -5.08
N SER A 35 7.49 -12.69 -4.34
CA SER A 35 7.87 -13.81 -3.46
C SER A 35 8.53 -15.01 -4.16
N LYS A 36 8.35 -15.18 -5.47
CA LYS A 36 8.93 -16.31 -6.23
C LYS A 36 10.43 -16.15 -6.50
N ASN A 37 10.95 -14.92 -6.52
CA ASN A 37 12.30 -14.60 -7.02
C ASN A 37 13.08 -13.66 -6.07
N ARG A 38 13.01 -13.87 -4.75
CA ARG A 38 13.53 -12.92 -3.74
C ARG A 38 14.99 -12.47 -3.97
N GLU A 39 15.90 -13.39 -4.28
CA GLU A 39 17.32 -13.05 -4.54
C GLU A 39 17.53 -12.22 -5.82
N SER A 40 16.75 -12.53 -6.87
CA SER A 40 16.77 -11.78 -8.13
C SER A 40 16.28 -10.34 -7.90
N ILE A 41 15.26 -10.16 -7.06
CA ILE A 41 14.71 -8.84 -6.72
C ILE A 41 15.66 -8.01 -5.86
N LYS A 42 16.35 -8.61 -4.89
CA LYS A 42 17.41 -7.90 -4.15
C LYS A 42 18.49 -7.37 -5.09
N SER A 43 18.89 -8.19 -6.06
CA SER A 43 19.86 -7.80 -7.09
C SER A 43 19.33 -6.69 -7.99
N LEU A 44 18.05 -6.78 -8.39
CA LEU A 44 17.38 -5.77 -9.20
C LEU A 44 17.26 -4.43 -8.46
N ILE A 45 16.82 -4.42 -7.21
CA ILE A 45 16.78 -3.22 -6.36
C ILE A 45 18.17 -2.57 -6.31
N THR A 46 19.21 -3.37 -6.02
CA THR A 46 20.60 -2.88 -6.00
C THR A 46 21.00 -2.24 -7.31
N SER A 47 20.62 -2.83 -8.45
CA SER A 47 20.87 -2.27 -9.77
C SER A 47 20.13 -0.96 -10.01
N LEU A 48 18.84 -0.88 -9.64
CA LEU A 48 18.01 0.31 -9.84
C LEU A 48 18.50 1.49 -8.97
N VAL A 49 18.93 1.22 -7.74
CA VAL A 49 19.55 2.23 -6.86
C VAL A 49 20.86 2.74 -7.45
N LYS A 50 21.74 1.85 -7.95
CA LYS A 50 22.99 2.27 -8.62
C LYS A 50 22.72 3.12 -9.87
N GLN A 51 21.64 2.82 -10.60
CA GLN A 51 21.19 3.59 -11.76
C GLN A 51 20.46 4.88 -11.38
N LYS A 52 20.28 5.17 -10.09
CA LYS A 52 19.52 6.32 -9.56
C LYS A 52 18.07 6.37 -10.06
N ARG A 53 17.48 5.20 -10.35
CA ARG A 53 16.08 5.08 -10.78
C ARG A 53 15.10 5.00 -9.60
N ILE A 54 15.60 4.57 -8.44
CA ILE A 54 14.93 4.61 -7.14
C ILE A 54 15.95 4.99 -6.08
N ILE A 55 15.48 5.49 -4.95
CA ILE A 55 16.28 5.78 -3.77
C ILE A 55 16.03 4.67 -2.75
N TYR A 56 17.09 4.21 -2.09
CA TYR A 56 16.97 3.32 -0.94
C TYR A 56 17.39 4.06 0.32
N ASP A 57 16.40 4.44 1.11
CA ASP A 57 16.60 4.94 2.46
C ASP A 57 16.87 3.74 3.39
N LYS A 58 18.13 3.61 3.81
CA LYS A 58 18.58 2.52 4.67
C LYS A 58 18.17 2.70 6.12
N GLU A 59 17.94 3.93 6.57
CA GLU A 59 17.61 4.22 7.96
C GLU A 59 16.19 3.75 8.26
N ASN A 60 15.24 4.07 7.38
CA ASN A 60 13.85 3.65 7.53
C ASN A 60 13.50 2.36 6.75
N GLY A 61 14.44 1.84 5.95
CA GLY A 61 14.23 0.63 5.16
C GLY A 61 13.25 0.81 3.99
N LEU A 62 13.19 2.03 3.41
CA LEU A 62 12.21 2.42 2.39
C LEU A 62 12.84 2.54 0.99
N LEU A 63 12.10 2.06 0.01
CA LEU A 63 12.37 2.24 -1.41
C LEU A 63 11.45 3.32 -1.94
N CYS A 64 12.04 4.39 -2.48
CA CYS A 64 11.34 5.61 -2.87
C CYS A 64 11.58 5.95 -4.34
N ASP A 65 10.60 6.57 -4.99
CA ASP A 65 10.74 7.07 -6.36
C ASP A 65 11.52 8.38 -6.46
N SER A 66 11.48 9.19 -5.40
CA SER A 66 12.08 10.52 -5.36
C SER A 66 12.68 10.86 -3.98
N GLN A 67 13.50 11.92 -3.92
CA GLN A 67 14.06 12.41 -2.65
C GLN A 67 12.98 13.03 -1.76
N GLU A 68 11.91 13.55 -2.35
CA GLU A 68 10.77 14.10 -1.60
C GLU A 68 10.07 12.98 -0.81
N SER A 69 9.78 11.87 -1.48
CA SER A 69 9.17 10.67 -0.90
C SER A 69 10.06 10.00 0.16
N ALA A 70 11.39 10.16 0.03
CA ALA A 70 12.36 9.71 1.04
C ALA A 70 12.42 10.64 2.26
N ASN A 71 12.28 11.95 2.07
CA ASN A 71 12.30 12.93 3.16
C ASN A 71 10.97 12.96 3.94
N ASN A 72 9.85 12.74 3.25
CA ASN A 72 8.50 12.78 3.81
C ASN A 72 7.72 11.52 3.40
N PRO A 73 8.09 10.34 3.92
CA PRO A 73 7.40 9.10 3.56
C PRO A 73 5.95 9.08 4.06
N ASP A 74 5.02 8.69 3.19
CA ASP A 74 3.62 8.49 3.56
C ASP A 74 3.45 7.13 4.25
N TYR A 75 3.59 7.13 5.58
CA TYR A 75 3.40 5.93 6.39
C TYR A 75 1.98 5.37 6.31
N GLY A 76 0.97 6.20 6.02
CA GLY A 76 -0.40 5.74 5.79
C GLY A 76 -0.53 4.96 4.49
N MET A 77 0.15 5.38 3.43
CA MET A 77 0.28 4.62 2.19
C MET A 77 1.00 3.28 2.44
N ILE A 78 2.13 3.32 3.15
CA ILE A 78 2.90 2.12 3.50
C ILE A 78 2.03 1.14 4.29
N ALA A 79 1.29 1.59 5.30
CA ALA A 79 0.37 0.76 6.06
C ALA A 79 -0.75 0.18 5.18
N SER A 80 -1.35 1.01 4.32
CA SER A 80 -2.39 0.59 3.38
C SER A 80 -1.90 -0.46 2.38
N PHE A 81 -0.65 -0.36 1.94
CA PHE A 81 -0.06 -1.33 1.02
C PHE A 81 0.12 -2.71 1.65
N TRP A 82 0.28 -2.80 2.97
CA TRP A 82 0.26 -4.10 3.67
C TRP A 82 -1.09 -4.80 3.52
N VAL A 83 -2.21 -4.06 3.59
CA VAL A 83 -3.55 -4.60 3.29
C VAL A 83 -3.58 -5.12 1.87
N LEU A 84 -3.13 -4.34 0.88
CA LEU A 84 -3.09 -4.77 -0.53
C LEU A 84 -2.35 -6.11 -0.71
N LEU A 85 -1.23 -6.31 0.01
CA LEU A 85 -0.43 -7.54 -0.09
C LEU A 85 -1.15 -8.80 0.38
N ASP A 86 -2.10 -8.70 1.32
CA ASP A 86 -2.92 -9.86 1.72
C ASP A 86 -3.86 -10.33 0.59
N PHE A 87 -4.24 -9.41 -0.30
CA PHE A 87 -5.10 -9.70 -1.46
C PHE A 87 -4.30 -10.03 -2.73
N LYS A 88 -2.95 -10.07 -2.67
CA LYS A 88 -2.07 -10.15 -3.86
C LYS A 88 -2.42 -11.21 -4.90
N ASN A 89 -2.98 -12.35 -4.48
CA ASN A 89 -3.32 -13.45 -5.39
C ASN A 89 -4.68 -13.29 -6.07
N ALA A 90 -5.52 -12.38 -5.59
CA ALA A 90 -6.88 -12.14 -6.09
C ALA A 90 -7.05 -10.77 -6.78
N ILE A 91 -6.05 -9.88 -6.66
CA ILE A 91 -6.07 -8.55 -7.29
C ILE A 91 -5.98 -8.68 -8.81
N VAL A 92 -6.91 -8.03 -9.50
CA VAL A 92 -6.94 -7.87 -10.96
C VAL A 92 -6.34 -6.53 -11.36
N TYR A 93 -6.63 -5.48 -10.59
CA TYR A 93 -6.16 -4.12 -10.82
C TYR A 93 -5.96 -3.39 -9.50
N HIS A 94 -4.98 -2.50 -9.44
CA HIS A 94 -4.77 -1.61 -8.30
C HIS A 94 -4.09 -0.32 -8.75
N THR A 95 -4.30 0.75 -8.00
CA THR A 95 -3.65 2.04 -8.16
C THR A 95 -3.65 2.78 -6.83
N ASP A 96 -2.93 3.89 -6.73
CA ASP A 96 -3.06 4.87 -5.65
C ASP A 96 -4.48 5.46 -5.56
N GLY A 97 -4.73 6.26 -4.55
CA GLY A 97 -6.03 6.86 -4.28
C GLY A 97 -5.94 8.36 -4.07
N GLU A 98 -7.07 9.02 -4.21
CA GLU A 98 -7.23 10.42 -3.87
C GLU A 98 -7.74 10.57 -2.43
N PHE A 99 -7.24 11.59 -1.73
CA PHE A 99 -7.59 11.84 -0.35
C PHE A 99 -9.12 11.82 -0.14
N PRO A 100 -9.63 11.05 0.85
CA PRO A 100 -8.90 10.38 1.93
C PRO A 100 -8.54 8.90 1.66
N VAL A 101 -8.79 8.40 0.45
CA VAL A 101 -8.41 7.04 0.03
C VAL A 101 -6.92 7.00 -0.26
N LYS A 102 -6.22 6.01 0.30
CA LYS A 102 -4.78 5.80 0.03
C LYS A 102 -4.56 4.98 -1.22
N LEU A 103 -5.33 3.91 -1.42
CA LEU A 103 -5.24 3.09 -2.61
C LEU A 103 -6.56 2.43 -2.97
N ASN A 104 -6.68 2.07 -4.24
CA ASN A 104 -7.83 1.39 -4.80
C ASN A 104 -7.40 0.05 -5.38
N PHE A 105 -8.23 -0.98 -5.24
CA PHE A 105 -8.01 -2.23 -5.95
C PHE A 105 -9.31 -2.93 -6.33
N PHE A 106 -9.24 -3.70 -7.41
CA PHE A 106 -10.33 -4.53 -7.90
C PHE A 106 -9.97 -6.00 -7.71
N SER A 107 -10.85 -6.74 -7.04
CA SER A 107 -10.65 -8.15 -6.71
C SER A 107 -12.00 -8.86 -6.67
N LYS A 108 -12.11 -10.05 -7.26
CA LYS A 108 -13.33 -10.88 -7.25
C LYS A 108 -14.62 -10.11 -7.64
N ASP A 109 -14.55 -9.33 -8.71
CA ASP A 109 -15.67 -8.52 -9.23
C ASP A 109 -16.14 -7.37 -8.32
N GLU A 110 -15.33 -7.00 -7.32
CA GLU A 110 -15.65 -5.97 -6.35
C GLU A 110 -14.54 -4.90 -6.30
N TRP A 111 -14.97 -3.64 -6.15
CA TRP A 111 -14.08 -2.49 -5.92
C TRP A 111 -13.82 -2.32 -4.43
N TYR A 112 -12.56 -2.10 -4.09
CA TYR A 112 -12.09 -1.84 -2.75
C TYR A 112 -11.36 -0.51 -2.68
N GLU A 113 -11.68 0.26 -1.64
CA GLU A 113 -10.95 1.46 -1.22
C GLU A 113 -10.24 1.14 0.10
N VAL A 114 -8.95 1.44 0.19
CA VAL A 114 -8.20 1.38 1.46
C VAL A 114 -7.96 2.80 1.95
N LEU A 115 -8.45 3.09 3.15
CA LEU A 115 -8.25 4.37 3.82
C LEU A 115 -7.25 4.18 4.95
N TYR A 116 -6.48 5.21 5.25
CA TYR A 116 -5.68 5.31 6.47
C TYR A 116 -6.21 6.46 7.30
N VAL A 117 -6.51 6.21 8.58
CA VAL A 117 -7.00 7.24 9.50
C VAL A 117 -6.00 7.44 10.63
N PRO A 118 -5.18 8.51 10.56
CA PRO A 118 -4.31 8.88 11.67
C PRO A 118 -5.13 9.15 12.93
N GLN A 119 -4.52 8.95 14.10
CA GLN A 119 -5.14 9.41 15.35
C GLN A 119 -5.51 10.90 15.26
N GLU A 120 -6.65 11.24 15.86
CA GLU A 120 -7.20 12.60 15.94
C GLU A 120 -7.73 13.16 14.61
N GLN A 121 -7.59 12.43 13.49
CA GLN A 121 -8.16 12.82 12.20
C GLN A 121 -9.51 12.14 11.89
N GLU A 122 -10.08 11.37 12.83
CA GLU A 122 -11.32 10.64 12.58
C GLU A 122 -12.47 11.57 12.17
N TYR A 123 -12.56 12.75 12.81
CA TYR A 123 -13.57 13.75 12.47
C TYR A 123 -13.42 14.26 11.04
N LEU A 124 -12.19 14.60 10.62
CA LEU A 124 -11.90 15.06 9.26
C LEU A 124 -12.30 14.02 8.23
N ILE A 125 -11.89 12.76 8.45
CA ILE A 125 -12.19 11.67 7.54
C ILE A 125 -13.70 11.45 7.45
N ASN A 126 -14.40 11.41 8.59
CA ASN A 126 -15.86 11.27 8.56
C ASN A 126 -16.52 12.40 7.75
N HIS A 127 -16.15 13.65 8.00
CA HIS A 127 -16.73 14.80 7.31
C HIS A 127 -16.50 14.76 5.79
N VAL A 128 -15.27 14.44 5.37
CA VAL A 128 -14.93 14.34 3.95
C VAL A 128 -15.73 13.20 3.30
N MET A 129 -15.81 12.05 3.96
CA MET A 129 -16.51 10.88 3.42
C MET A 129 -18.03 11.06 3.37
N GLU A 130 -18.63 11.87 4.24
CA GLU A 130 -20.05 12.27 4.17
C GLU A 130 -20.34 13.15 2.96
N SER A 131 -19.38 13.98 2.54
CA SER A 131 -19.54 14.88 1.40
C SER A 131 -19.39 14.18 0.05
N GLN A 132 -18.81 12.98 0.02
CA GLN A 132 -18.62 12.21 -1.20
C GLN A 132 -19.93 11.53 -1.64
N THR A 133 -20.12 11.46 -2.96
CA THR A 133 -21.18 10.63 -3.54
C THR A 133 -21.03 9.19 -3.09
N LYS A 134 -22.15 8.54 -2.74
CA LYS A 134 -22.14 7.13 -2.34
C LYS A 134 -21.41 6.29 -3.40
N SER A 135 -20.32 5.68 -2.97
CA SER A 135 -19.55 4.70 -3.72
C SER A 135 -20.05 3.31 -3.34
N ASP A 136 -20.19 2.43 -4.34
CA ASP A 136 -20.45 1.00 -4.11
C ASP A 136 -19.18 0.23 -3.69
N ALA A 137 -18.04 0.94 -3.57
CA ALA A 137 -16.79 0.33 -3.15
C ALA A 137 -16.83 -0.13 -1.69
N LYS A 138 -16.21 -1.28 -1.44
CA LYS A 138 -15.99 -1.83 -0.11
C LYS A 138 -14.79 -1.15 0.53
N ARG A 139 -14.95 -0.66 1.75
CA ARG A 139 -13.90 0.11 2.44
C ARG A 139 -13.20 -0.74 3.49
N LEU A 140 -11.87 -0.79 3.37
CA LEU A 140 -10.96 -1.31 4.38
C LEU A 140 -10.28 -0.11 5.04
N VAL A 141 -10.47 0.07 6.35
CA VAL A 141 -10.01 1.27 7.04
C VAL A 141 -8.86 0.91 7.97
N VAL A 142 -7.65 1.31 7.61
CA VAL A 142 -6.45 1.16 8.43
C VAL A 142 -6.45 2.21 9.54
N LEU A 143 -6.28 1.73 10.77
CA LEU A 143 -6.23 2.52 11.99
C LEU A 143 -4.85 2.36 12.66
N GLU A 144 -4.52 3.29 13.55
CA GLU A 144 -3.36 3.22 14.45
C GLU A 144 -3.73 2.55 15.79
N SER A 145 -5.01 2.57 16.19
CA SER A 145 -5.49 1.86 17.38
C SER A 145 -6.96 1.41 17.29
N GLU A 146 -7.33 0.41 18.09
CA GLU A 146 -8.69 -0.15 18.09
C GLU A 146 -9.76 0.87 18.54
N GLU A 147 -9.40 1.79 19.44
CA GLU A 147 -10.33 2.79 19.99
C GLU A 147 -10.88 3.73 18.92
N GLN A 148 -10.11 3.97 17.85
CA GLN A 148 -10.54 4.82 16.73
C GLN A 148 -11.77 4.26 16.02
N ALA A 149 -11.94 2.93 15.98
CA ALA A 149 -13.06 2.30 15.29
C ALA A 149 -14.43 2.83 15.79
N SER A 150 -14.53 3.13 17.09
CA SER A 150 -15.74 3.70 17.71
C SER A 150 -16.07 5.12 17.23
N LYS A 151 -15.09 5.83 16.66
CA LYS A 151 -15.22 7.21 16.17
C LYS A 151 -15.44 7.28 14.66
N ILE A 152 -15.42 6.16 13.93
CA ILE A 152 -15.57 6.12 12.47
C ILE A 152 -16.98 5.68 12.07
N TYR A 153 -17.72 6.59 11.43
CA TYR A 153 -19.11 6.37 11.01
C TYR A 153 -19.34 6.46 9.49
N ILE A 154 -18.29 6.34 8.70
CA ILE A 154 -18.38 6.31 7.23
C ILE A 154 -19.14 5.06 6.72
N THR A 155 -19.81 5.20 5.58
CA THR A 155 -20.54 4.11 4.91
C THR A 155 -19.58 3.16 4.17
N GLY A 156 -20.01 1.92 3.91
CA GLY A 156 -19.24 0.97 3.08
C GLY A 156 -18.06 0.30 3.78
N VAL A 157 -17.82 0.56 5.08
CA VAL A 157 -16.76 -0.13 5.85
C VAL A 157 -17.11 -1.60 6.01
N ILE A 158 -16.27 -2.47 5.46
CA ILE A 158 -16.39 -3.93 5.62
C ILE A 158 -15.45 -4.46 6.70
N ALA A 159 -14.33 -3.78 6.95
CA ALA A 159 -13.41 -4.11 8.04
C ALA A 159 -12.53 -2.90 8.44
N PHE A 160 -12.14 -2.88 9.71
CA PHE A 160 -11.03 -2.09 10.22
C PHE A 160 -9.76 -2.95 10.23
N CYS A 161 -8.62 -2.33 9.96
CA CYS A 161 -7.33 -2.98 9.82
C CYS A 161 -6.34 -2.36 10.80
N LEU A 162 -5.62 -3.20 11.55
CA LEU A 162 -4.44 -2.79 12.31
C LEU A 162 -3.21 -3.45 11.69
N VAL A 163 -2.21 -2.64 11.38
CA VAL A 163 -0.98 -3.08 10.72
C VAL A 163 0.16 -3.03 11.71
N ASP A 164 0.76 -4.18 11.98
CA ASP A 164 2.03 -4.25 12.69
C ASP A 164 3.15 -3.89 11.71
N SER A 165 3.71 -2.69 11.83
CA SER A 165 4.76 -2.18 10.94
C SER A 165 6.09 -2.93 11.06
N SER A 166 6.31 -3.68 12.14
CA SER A 166 7.53 -4.48 12.35
C SER A 166 7.45 -5.84 11.66
N THR A 167 6.27 -6.47 11.66
CA THR A 167 6.06 -7.79 11.04
C THR A 167 5.36 -7.72 9.69
N GLY A 168 4.75 -6.60 9.33
CA GLY A 168 3.89 -6.45 8.16
C GLY A 168 2.66 -7.35 8.21
N SER A 169 2.17 -7.66 9.41
CA SER A 169 0.95 -8.46 9.62
C SER A 169 -0.26 -7.54 9.73
N VAL A 170 -1.39 -7.96 9.17
CA VAL A 170 -2.64 -7.18 9.22
C VAL A 170 -3.69 -7.95 10.00
N SER A 171 -4.25 -7.31 11.04
CA SER A 171 -5.39 -7.80 11.80
C SER A 171 -6.66 -7.14 11.30
N TYR A 172 -7.71 -7.92 11.06
CA TYR A 172 -8.99 -7.43 10.53
C TYR A 172 -10.11 -7.56 11.56
N TYR A 173 -10.88 -6.50 11.72
CA TYR A 173 -11.99 -6.42 12.67
C TYR A 173 -13.24 -5.95 11.95
N ALA A 174 -14.32 -6.71 12.04
CA ALA A 174 -15.60 -6.27 11.49
C ALA A 174 -16.18 -5.15 12.36
N LYS A 175 -16.77 -4.14 11.71
CA LYS A 175 -17.60 -3.15 12.41
C LYS A 175 -18.81 -3.90 12.98
N LYS A 176 -18.88 -3.99 14.31
CA LYS A 176 -20.03 -4.59 15.02
C LYS A 176 -21.28 -3.73 14.88
#